data_AF-A0A2A2HEJ6-F1
#
_entry.id   AF-A0A2A2HEJ6-F1
#
_cell.length_a   1.000
_cell.length_b   1.000
_cell.length_c   1.000
_cell.angle_alpha   90.00
_cell.angle_beta   90.00
_cell.angle_gamma   90.00
#
_symmetry.space_group_name_H-M   'P 1'
#
loop_
_entity.id
_entity.type
_entity.pdbx_description
1 polymer ?
#
loop_
_entity_poly.entity_id
_entity_poly.type
_entity_poly.pdbx_seq_one_letter_code
_entity_poly.pdbx_strand_id
1 'polypeptide(L)'
;MAKNDIITRSNGEGKIYTTDPNAEVKTYSMPIIEMLKQHYPYLYDSIIDENFNINEDEQCMLFKEIVHIDKVVGFSTYIGSDVNDQQTIVLQHIYVLPEYRGNNLLIKDIYDTISLGKYVSIELPTHFVVESLINAGLACIFDERFVISKVPFSVPIHNFSEEEKQHLREEYHIPDPTSISRESSIYDLKYSAVVCPPFDGSTRAFNPLDLTTRAVEDGYISEVQPIDDKYFNTTKVRSEDGEEHTDKYFKRLQKTMQDHNQEIHDFLNEE
;
A
#
# COMPACT_ATOMS: atom_id res chain seq x y z
N MET A 1 -31.14 9.70 -15.26
CA MET A 1 -29.77 9.14 -15.28
C MET A 1 -29.93 7.63 -15.32
N ALA A 2 -29.32 6.97 -16.30
CA ALA A 2 -29.41 5.52 -16.41
C ALA A 2 -28.75 4.89 -15.17
N LYS A 3 -29.42 3.90 -14.57
CA LYS A 3 -28.81 3.03 -13.57
C LYS A 3 -27.66 2.33 -14.29
N ASN A 4 -26.41 2.67 -13.97
CA ASN A 4 -25.27 1.92 -14.47
C ASN A 4 -25.36 0.52 -13.83
N ASP A 5 -25.81 -0.46 -14.60
CA ASP A 5 -26.00 -1.82 -14.11
C ASP A 5 -24.64 -2.41 -13.69
N ILE A 6 -24.56 -2.91 -12.46
CA ILE A 6 -23.36 -3.58 -11.94
C ILE A 6 -23.03 -4.77 -12.84
N ILE A 7 -21.77 -4.85 -13.28
CA ILE A 7 -21.29 -5.92 -14.16
C ILE A 7 -21.41 -7.27 -13.44
N THR A 8 -21.94 -8.27 -14.14
CA THR A 8 -22.06 -9.64 -13.65
C THR A 8 -21.02 -10.57 -14.32
N ARG A 9 -20.32 -11.37 -13.51
CA ARG A 9 -19.37 -12.42 -13.88
C ARG A 9 -19.98 -13.76 -13.47
N SER A 10 -20.69 -14.42 -14.39
CA SER A 10 -21.44 -15.65 -14.10
C SER A 10 -20.58 -16.86 -13.70
N ASN A 11 -19.26 -16.78 -13.89
CA ASN A 11 -18.29 -17.76 -13.41
C ASN A 11 -17.72 -17.41 -12.02
N GLY A 12 -18.14 -16.29 -11.40
CA GLY A 12 -17.64 -15.80 -10.13
C GLY A 12 -16.22 -15.25 -10.16
N GLU A 13 -15.55 -15.25 -11.33
CA GLU A 13 -14.15 -14.85 -11.47
C GLU A 13 -14.05 -13.43 -12.02
N GLY A 14 -13.25 -12.60 -11.33
CA GLY A 14 -12.90 -11.27 -11.81
C GLY A 14 -11.93 -11.34 -12.97
N LYS A 15 -12.07 -10.41 -13.92
CA LYS A 15 -11.04 -10.20 -14.94
C LYS A 15 -9.79 -9.59 -14.33
N ILE A 16 -8.65 -10.04 -14.85
CA ILE A 16 -7.34 -9.46 -14.58
C ILE A 16 -6.87 -8.83 -15.89
N TYR A 17 -6.60 -7.54 -15.85
CA TYR A 17 -5.98 -6.80 -16.94
C TYR A 17 -4.51 -6.64 -16.57
N THR A 18 -3.63 -6.97 -17.52
CA THR A 18 -2.17 -6.85 -17.34
C THR A 18 -1.59 -6.22 -18.59
N THR A 19 -0.51 -5.47 -18.44
CA THR A 19 0.28 -5.06 -19.59
C THR A 19 0.99 -6.25 -20.24
N ASP A 20 0.98 -6.33 -21.58
CA ASP A 20 1.68 -7.39 -22.32
C ASP A 20 3.15 -6.99 -22.48
N PRO A 21 4.09 -7.67 -21.81
CA PRO A 21 5.52 -7.36 -21.93
C PRO A 21 6.09 -7.62 -23.33
N ASN A 22 5.36 -8.32 -24.20
CA ASN A 22 5.77 -8.69 -25.56
C ASN A 22 5.13 -7.82 -26.66
N ALA A 23 4.31 -6.83 -26.31
CA ALA A 23 3.69 -5.95 -27.29
C ALA A 23 4.75 -5.15 -28.08
N GLU A 24 4.52 -4.94 -29.39
CA GLU A 24 5.41 -4.16 -30.28
C GLU A 24 5.67 -2.74 -29.74
N VAL A 25 4.68 -2.17 -29.04
CA VAL A 25 4.82 -0.99 -28.20
C VAL A 25 4.71 -1.44 -26.76
N LYS A 26 5.83 -1.44 -26.03
CA LYS A 26 5.83 -1.79 -24.60
C LYS A 26 5.16 -0.68 -23.78
N THR A 27 3.87 -0.80 -23.56
CA THR A 27 3.17 -0.09 -22.49
C THR A 27 3.39 -0.88 -21.21
N TYR A 28 4.15 -0.34 -20.26
CA TYR A 28 4.41 -1.01 -18.98
C TYR A 28 3.26 -0.84 -17.98
N SER A 29 2.36 0.09 -18.25
CA SER A 29 1.31 0.53 -17.34
C SER A 29 -0.01 0.83 -18.07
N MET A 30 -1.12 0.86 -17.33
CA MET A 30 -2.48 1.16 -17.80
C MET A 30 -3.07 2.30 -16.97
N PRO A 31 -3.72 3.30 -17.60
CA PRO A 31 -4.34 4.43 -16.89
C PRO A 31 -5.56 3.97 -16.08
N ILE A 32 -5.52 4.18 -14.76
CA ILE A 32 -6.53 3.64 -13.82
C ILE A 32 -7.88 4.33 -14.03
N ILE A 33 -7.88 5.66 -14.06
CA ILE A 33 -9.10 6.45 -14.17
C ILE A 33 -9.79 6.23 -15.53
N GLU A 34 -9.04 6.11 -16.61
CA GLU A 34 -9.62 5.81 -17.93
C GLU A 34 -10.29 4.44 -17.95
N MET A 35 -9.66 3.41 -17.35
CA MET A 35 -10.27 2.09 -17.21
C MET A 35 -11.60 2.16 -16.44
N LEU A 36 -11.64 2.89 -15.33
CA LEU A 36 -12.85 3.06 -14.53
C LEU A 36 -13.95 3.78 -15.31
N LYS A 37 -13.63 4.91 -15.96
CA LYS A 37 -14.59 5.70 -16.77
C LYS A 37 -15.18 4.88 -17.92
N GLN A 38 -14.36 4.07 -18.60
CA GLN A 38 -14.78 3.32 -19.79
C GLN A 38 -15.49 2.01 -19.47
N HIS A 39 -15.04 1.28 -18.45
CA HIS A 39 -15.49 -0.09 -18.19
C HIS A 39 -16.31 -0.23 -16.91
N TYR A 40 -16.14 0.67 -15.93
CA TYR A 40 -16.77 0.56 -14.61
C TYR A 40 -17.34 1.90 -14.14
N PRO A 41 -18.24 2.55 -14.91
CA PRO A 41 -18.67 3.92 -14.60
C PRO A 41 -19.35 4.02 -13.22
N TYR A 42 -20.01 2.96 -12.75
CA TYR A 42 -20.60 2.93 -11.40
C TYR A 42 -19.55 2.88 -10.27
N LEU A 43 -18.39 2.24 -10.49
CA LEU A 43 -17.28 2.30 -9.53
C LEU A 43 -16.65 3.69 -9.56
N TYR A 44 -16.49 4.26 -10.76
CA TYR A 44 -15.99 5.63 -10.93
C TYR A 44 -16.87 6.66 -10.20
N ASP A 45 -18.20 6.61 -10.40
CA ASP A 45 -19.13 7.51 -9.72
C ASP A 45 -19.00 7.38 -8.20
N SER A 46 -18.89 6.15 -7.69
CA SER A 46 -18.79 5.87 -6.25
C SER A 46 -17.47 6.33 -5.62
N ILE A 47 -16.33 6.21 -6.31
CA ILE A 47 -15.05 6.75 -5.80
C ILE A 47 -15.08 8.27 -5.71
N ILE A 48 -15.74 8.96 -6.65
CA ILE A 48 -15.90 10.42 -6.63
C ILE A 48 -16.82 10.83 -5.47
N ASP A 49 -17.94 10.14 -5.28
CA ASP A 49 -18.89 10.42 -4.20
C ASP A 49 -18.25 10.25 -2.81
N GLU A 50 -17.35 9.28 -2.65
CA GLU A 50 -16.62 9.04 -1.40
C GLU A 50 -15.34 9.86 -1.26
N ASN A 51 -14.98 10.66 -2.27
CA ASN A 51 -13.72 11.40 -2.35
C ASN A 51 -12.50 10.47 -2.15
N PHE A 52 -12.55 9.28 -2.75
CA PHE A 52 -11.43 8.34 -2.81
C PHE A 52 -10.45 8.85 -3.88
N ASN A 53 -9.25 9.24 -3.45
CA ASN A 53 -8.32 9.99 -4.29
C ASN A 53 -7.46 9.05 -5.14
N ILE A 54 -7.59 9.15 -6.47
CA ILE A 54 -6.70 8.56 -7.46
C ILE A 54 -6.41 9.67 -8.46
N ASN A 55 -5.15 9.99 -8.70
CA ASN A 55 -4.81 11.04 -9.66
C ASN A 55 -5.14 10.60 -11.09
N GLU A 56 -5.49 11.55 -11.96
CA GLU A 56 -5.89 11.27 -13.35
C GLU A 56 -4.76 10.64 -14.20
N ASP A 57 -3.52 10.91 -13.84
CA ASP A 57 -2.31 10.40 -14.49
C ASP A 57 -1.78 9.11 -13.87
N GLU A 58 -2.38 8.61 -12.78
CA GLU A 58 -1.93 7.37 -12.15
C GLU A 58 -2.18 6.15 -13.03
N GLN A 59 -1.20 5.26 -13.02
CA GLN A 59 -1.18 4.06 -13.84
C GLN A 59 -0.83 2.83 -13.02
N CYS A 60 -1.24 1.67 -13.52
CA CYS A 60 -0.97 0.38 -12.88
C CYS A 60 -0.46 -0.67 -13.87
N MET A 61 0.32 -1.63 -13.39
CA MET A 61 0.74 -2.79 -14.18
C MET A 61 -0.36 -3.86 -14.28
N LEU A 62 -1.17 -3.95 -13.23
CA LEU A 62 -2.20 -4.96 -13.11
C LEU A 62 -3.45 -4.36 -12.45
N PHE A 63 -4.58 -4.53 -13.12
CA PHE A 63 -5.91 -4.11 -12.65
C PHE A 63 -6.76 -5.35 -12.50
N LYS A 64 -7.24 -5.65 -11.29
CA LYS A 64 -8.13 -6.79 -11.02
C LYS A 64 -9.51 -6.30 -10.65
N GLU A 65 -10.52 -6.99 -11.18
CA GLU A 65 -11.88 -6.88 -10.67
C GLU A 65 -12.03 -7.60 -9.33
N ILE A 66 -12.69 -6.95 -8.37
CA ILE A 66 -13.13 -7.59 -7.14
C ILE A 66 -14.57 -8.06 -7.33
N VAL A 67 -14.77 -9.37 -7.26
CA VAL A 67 -16.07 -10.00 -7.45
C VAL A 67 -16.64 -10.51 -6.13
N HIS A 68 -17.90 -10.19 -5.86
CA HIS A 68 -18.68 -10.74 -4.75
C HIS A 68 -20.07 -11.18 -5.24
N ILE A 69 -20.39 -12.47 -5.08
CA ILE A 69 -21.65 -13.08 -5.53
C ILE A 69 -21.94 -12.70 -7.00
N ASP A 70 -21.03 -13.09 -7.89
CA ASP A 70 -21.06 -12.85 -9.34
C ASP A 70 -21.10 -11.38 -9.76
N LYS A 71 -21.00 -10.41 -8.85
CA LYS A 71 -21.00 -8.99 -9.18
C LYS A 71 -19.61 -8.41 -9.05
N VAL A 72 -19.18 -7.61 -10.03
CA VAL A 72 -17.97 -6.79 -9.91
C VAL A 72 -18.30 -5.62 -8.97
N VAL A 73 -17.81 -5.67 -7.74
CA VAL A 73 -18.14 -4.72 -6.66
C VAL A 73 -16.99 -3.80 -6.28
N GLY A 74 -15.87 -3.93 -6.99
CA GLY A 74 -14.66 -3.17 -6.68
C GLY A 74 -13.54 -3.50 -7.64
N PHE A 75 -12.38 -2.95 -7.35
CA PHE A 75 -11.16 -3.20 -8.08
C PHE A 75 -9.94 -3.10 -7.16
N SER A 76 -8.83 -3.68 -7.60
CA SER A 76 -7.52 -3.48 -7.02
C SER A 76 -6.49 -3.22 -8.11
N THR A 77 -5.56 -2.30 -7.87
CA THR A 77 -4.48 -1.98 -8.79
C THR A 77 -3.14 -2.28 -8.17
N TYR A 78 -2.21 -2.74 -9.00
CA TYR A 78 -0.87 -3.11 -8.59
C TYR A 78 0.16 -2.48 -9.51
N ILE A 79 1.26 -2.02 -8.92
CA ILE A 79 2.47 -1.58 -9.61
C ILE A 79 3.60 -2.58 -9.34
N GLY A 80 4.60 -2.63 -10.21
CA GLY A 80 5.80 -3.44 -9.98
C GLY A 80 6.73 -2.74 -8.99
N SER A 81 7.36 -3.50 -8.10
CA SER A 81 8.37 -2.94 -7.18
C SER A 81 9.72 -2.71 -7.87
N ASP A 82 9.98 -3.46 -8.94
CA ASP A 82 11.14 -3.31 -9.83
C ASP A 82 10.63 -3.41 -11.27
N VAL A 83 11.12 -2.50 -12.12
CA VAL A 83 10.82 -2.50 -13.55
C VAL A 83 11.17 -3.84 -14.21
N ASN A 84 12.18 -4.54 -13.68
CA ASN A 84 12.68 -5.80 -14.22
C ASN A 84 12.12 -7.05 -13.52
N ASP A 85 11.49 -6.91 -12.34
CA ASP A 85 10.89 -8.03 -11.61
C ASP A 85 9.37 -7.91 -11.57
N GLN A 86 8.72 -8.75 -12.36
CA GLN A 86 7.26 -8.83 -12.39
C GLN A 86 6.68 -9.72 -11.28
N GLN A 87 7.50 -10.40 -10.49
CA GLN A 87 7.03 -11.26 -9.40
C GLN A 87 6.69 -10.45 -8.16
N THR A 88 7.37 -9.33 -7.97
CA THR A 88 7.19 -8.45 -6.80
C THR A 88 6.31 -7.27 -7.17
N ILE A 89 5.13 -7.20 -6.57
CA ILE A 89 4.12 -6.18 -6.86
C ILE A 89 3.61 -5.52 -5.60
N VAL A 90 3.27 -4.24 -5.73
CA VAL A 90 2.75 -3.41 -4.66
C VAL A 90 1.29 -3.13 -4.93
N LEU A 91 0.40 -3.49 -4.01
CA LEU A 91 -1.01 -3.11 -4.02
C LEU A 91 -1.09 -1.59 -3.79
N GLN A 92 -1.43 -0.86 -4.84
CA GLN A 92 -1.50 0.61 -4.86
C GLN A 92 -2.87 1.09 -4.40
N HIS A 93 -3.93 0.56 -5.01
CA HIS A 93 -5.30 0.88 -4.64
C HIS A 93 -6.12 -0.38 -4.45
N ILE A 94 -7.00 -0.35 -3.46
CA ILE A 94 -8.11 -1.27 -3.36
C ILE A 94 -9.37 -0.50 -3.03
N TYR A 95 -10.39 -0.67 -3.86
CA TYR A 95 -11.68 -0.05 -3.67
C TYR A 95 -12.78 -1.09 -3.75
N VAL A 96 -13.70 -1.01 -2.79
CA VAL A 96 -14.91 -1.83 -2.73
C VAL A 96 -16.08 -0.89 -2.45
N LEU A 97 -17.16 -1.05 -3.22
CA LEU A 97 -18.42 -0.36 -3.01
C LEU A 97 -18.87 -0.47 -1.54
N PRO A 98 -19.35 0.62 -0.91
CA PRO A 98 -19.64 0.66 0.53
C PRO A 98 -20.48 -0.49 1.05
N GLU A 99 -21.54 -0.87 0.35
CA GLU A 99 -22.48 -1.92 0.75
C GLU A 99 -21.91 -3.34 0.68
N TYR A 100 -20.73 -3.52 0.06
CA TYR A 100 -20.02 -4.80 -0.02
C TYR A 100 -18.77 -4.86 0.88
N ARG A 101 -18.46 -3.81 1.64
CA ARG A 101 -17.33 -3.80 2.59
C ARG A 101 -17.58 -4.77 3.76
N GLY A 102 -16.49 -5.22 4.40
CA GLY A 102 -16.54 -6.18 5.50
C GLY A 102 -16.65 -7.66 5.09
N ASN A 103 -16.60 -7.95 3.78
CA ASN A 103 -16.67 -9.32 3.24
C ASN A 103 -15.28 -9.95 2.97
N ASN A 104 -14.24 -9.54 3.70
CA ASN A 104 -12.84 -10.03 3.54
C ASN A 104 -12.27 -9.96 2.11
N LEU A 105 -12.77 -9.02 1.30
CA LEU A 105 -12.41 -8.92 -0.12
C LEU A 105 -10.95 -8.51 -0.34
N LEU A 106 -10.39 -7.68 0.55
CA LEU A 106 -8.95 -7.38 0.58
C LEU A 106 -8.12 -8.65 0.76
N ILE A 107 -8.47 -9.46 1.75
CA ILE A 107 -7.72 -10.66 2.11
C ILE A 107 -7.78 -11.67 0.98
N LYS A 108 -8.97 -11.86 0.40
CA LYS A 108 -9.16 -12.68 -0.80
C LYS A 108 -8.28 -12.18 -1.95
N ASP A 109 -8.28 -10.88 -2.21
CA ASP A 109 -7.48 -10.30 -3.30
C ASP A 109 -5.99 -10.57 -3.12
N ILE A 110 -5.45 -10.38 -1.91
CA ILE A 110 -4.05 -10.67 -1.56
C ILE A 110 -3.73 -12.15 -1.80
N TYR A 111 -4.53 -13.08 -1.26
CA TYR A 111 -4.29 -14.52 -1.43
C TYR A 111 -4.41 -14.98 -2.89
N ASP A 112 -5.40 -14.47 -3.62
CA ASP A 112 -5.56 -14.74 -5.05
C ASP A 112 -4.32 -14.29 -5.81
N THR A 113 -3.78 -13.11 -5.48
CA THR A 113 -2.56 -12.58 -6.10
C THR A 113 -1.32 -13.39 -5.74
N ILE A 114 -1.14 -13.78 -4.47
CA ILE A 114 -0.04 -14.65 -4.04
C ILE A 114 -0.11 -16.02 -4.75
N SER A 115 -1.31 -16.56 -4.93
CA SER A 115 -1.54 -17.83 -5.63
C SER A 115 -1.13 -17.79 -7.11
N LEU A 116 -0.99 -16.60 -7.70
CA LEU A 116 -0.41 -16.40 -9.04
C LEU A 116 1.13 -16.42 -9.04
N GLY A 117 1.76 -16.77 -7.91
CA GLY A 117 3.22 -16.79 -7.74
C GLY A 117 3.82 -15.40 -7.59
N LYS A 118 3.05 -14.44 -7.06
CA LYS A 118 3.49 -13.06 -6.84
C LYS A 118 3.82 -12.82 -5.37
N TYR A 119 4.85 -12.04 -5.11
CA TYR A 119 5.07 -11.41 -3.82
C TYR A 119 4.29 -10.09 -3.78
N VAL A 120 3.53 -9.88 -2.70
CA VAL A 120 2.65 -8.72 -2.55
C VAL A 120 3.08 -7.89 -1.36
N SER A 121 3.33 -6.60 -1.57
CA SER A 121 3.34 -5.59 -0.51
C SER A 121 2.16 -4.62 -0.68
N ILE A 122 1.81 -3.87 0.37
CA ILE A 122 0.69 -2.90 0.34
C ILE A 122 1.26 -1.49 0.47
N GLU A 123 0.97 -0.62 -0.49
CA GLU A 123 1.38 0.78 -0.42
C GLU A 123 0.55 1.53 0.63
N LEU A 124 1.22 2.21 1.56
CA LEU A 124 0.61 3.15 2.52
C LEU A 124 -0.75 2.67 3.09
N PRO A 125 -0.81 1.48 3.72
CA PRO A 125 -2.07 0.94 4.24
C PRO A 125 -2.70 1.90 5.25
N THR A 126 -4.02 2.03 5.16
CA THR A 126 -4.81 2.74 6.18
C THR A 126 -4.93 1.90 7.44
N HIS A 127 -5.31 2.53 8.55
CA HIS A 127 -5.55 1.81 9.80
C HIS A 127 -6.58 0.68 9.61
N PHE A 128 -7.64 0.92 8.83
CA PHE A 128 -8.66 -0.08 8.51
C PHE A 128 -8.14 -1.27 7.70
N VAL A 129 -7.17 -1.03 6.80
CA VAL A 129 -6.48 -2.10 6.07
C VAL A 129 -5.68 -2.96 7.05
N VAL A 130 -4.96 -2.33 7.97
CA VAL A 130 -4.18 -3.05 9.00
C VAL A 130 -5.10 -3.84 9.94
N GLU A 131 -6.21 -3.27 10.40
CA GLU A 131 -7.24 -4.00 11.18
C GLU A 131 -7.77 -5.21 10.42
N SER A 132 -7.98 -5.09 9.10
CA SER A 132 -8.43 -6.22 8.28
C SER A 132 -7.38 -7.34 8.24
N LEU A 133 -6.09 -7.01 8.16
CA LEU A 133 -5.00 -7.98 8.24
C LEU A 133 -4.93 -8.65 9.61
N ILE A 134 -5.09 -7.88 10.69
CA ILE A 134 -5.13 -8.40 12.07
C ILE A 134 -6.28 -9.39 12.24
N ASN A 135 -7.50 -9.00 11.81
CA ASN A 135 -8.70 -9.85 11.90
C ASN A 135 -8.59 -11.14 11.09
N ALA A 136 -7.75 -11.14 10.04
CA ALA A 136 -7.48 -12.31 9.20
C ALA A 136 -6.30 -13.17 9.69
N GLY A 137 -5.64 -12.81 10.79
CA GLY A 137 -4.43 -13.50 11.27
C GLY A 137 -3.18 -13.26 10.42
N LEU A 138 -3.20 -12.27 9.53
CA LEU A 138 -2.06 -11.86 8.71
C LEU A 138 -1.19 -10.80 9.39
N ALA A 139 -1.64 -10.26 10.51
CA ALA A 139 -0.86 -9.32 11.32
C ALA A 139 -1.17 -9.52 12.82
N CYS A 140 -0.21 -9.18 13.68
CA CYS A 140 -0.33 -9.31 15.14
C CYS A 140 0.07 -7.99 15.83
N ILE A 141 -0.62 -7.68 16.94
CA ILE A 141 -0.39 -6.46 17.74
C ILE A 141 0.50 -6.78 18.94
N PHE A 142 1.49 -5.93 19.17
CA PHE A 142 2.43 -5.95 20.29
C PHE A 142 2.36 -4.61 21.04
N ASP A 143 2.44 -4.67 22.38
CA ASP A 143 2.33 -3.51 23.27
C ASP A 143 1.12 -2.59 22.96
N GLU A 144 0.00 -3.18 22.52
CA GLU A 144 -1.26 -2.49 22.16
C GLU A 144 -1.10 -1.40 21.07
N ARG A 145 0.02 -1.41 20.33
CA ARG A 145 0.41 -0.29 19.46
C ARG A 145 1.08 -0.73 18.17
N PHE A 146 2.11 -1.56 18.29
CA PHE A 146 2.95 -1.92 17.17
C PHE A 146 2.43 -3.19 16.52
N VAL A 147 2.23 -3.14 15.22
CA VAL A 147 1.73 -4.26 14.44
C VAL A 147 2.86 -4.82 13.61
N ILE A 148 3.01 -6.14 13.63
CA ILE A 148 3.86 -6.87 12.68
C ILE A 148 2.97 -7.61 11.70
N SER A 149 3.17 -7.35 10.41
CA SER A 149 2.40 -7.94 9.32
C SER A 149 3.22 -8.98 8.54
N LYS A 150 2.60 -10.12 8.23
CA LYS A 150 3.11 -11.11 7.26
C LYS A 150 3.09 -10.55 5.84
N VAL A 151 2.17 -9.62 5.55
CA VAL A 151 2.14 -8.88 4.28
C VAL A 151 2.89 -7.57 4.49
N PRO A 152 4.07 -7.36 3.86
CA PRO A 152 4.86 -6.15 4.03
C PRO A 152 4.14 -4.91 3.48
N PHE A 153 4.54 -3.76 3.98
CA PHE A 153 4.04 -2.46 3.55
C PHE A 153 5.12 -1.72 2.77
N SER A 154 4.73 -1.03 1.70
CA SER A 154 5.59 -0.17 0.91
C SER A 154 5.27 1.29 1.20
N VAL A 155 6.31 2.11 1.33
CA VAL A 155 6.19 3.52 1.67
C VAL A 155 7.05 4.37 0.74
N PRO A 156 6.46 5.23 -0.10
CA PRO A 156 7.20 6.20 -0.89
C PRO A 156 7.91 7.17 0.05
N ILE A 157 9.24 7.24 -0.03
CA ILE A 157 10.07 8.16 0.77
C ILE A 157 10.65 9.31 -0.05
N HIS A 158 10.63 9.19 -1.39
CA HIS A 158 11.04 10.24 -2.31
C HIS A 158 10.31 10.07 -3.63
N ASN A 159 9.63 11.11 -4.09
CA ASN A 159 9.04 11.14 -5.44
C ASN A 159 10.00 11.85 -6.38
N PHE A 160 10.28 11.24 -7.53
CA PHE A 160 11.19 11.85 -8.50
C PHE A 160 10.54 13.05 -9.20
N SER A 161 11.25 14.16 -9.27
CA SER A 161 10.95 15.27 -10.16
C SER A 161 11.08 14.86 -11.62
N GLU A 162 10.47 15.61 -12.54
CA GLU A 162 10.56 15.30 -13.99
C GLU A 162 12.01 15.30 -14.51
N GLU A 163 12.88 16.12 -13.93
CA GLU A 163 14.32 16.13 -14.24
C GLU A 163 15.00 14.82 -13.79
N GLU A 164 14.75 14.37 -12.55
CA GLU A 164 15.24 13.09 -12.04
C GLU A 164 14.71 11.92 -12.86
N LYS A 165 13.41 11.93 -13.20
CA LYS A 165 12.82 10.89 -14.05
C LYS A 165 13.49 10.85 -15.42
N GLN A 166 13.76 12.00 -16.02
CA GLN A 166 14.45 12.08 -17.31
C GLN A 166 15.87 11.52 -17.22
N HIS A 167 16.61 11.90 -16.18
CA HIS A 167 17.96 11.38 -15.93
C HIS A 167 17.96 9.85 -15.74
N LEU A 168 17.04 9.32 -14.95
CA LEU A 168 16.89 7.88 -14.71
C LEU A 168 16.50 7.11 -15.98
N ARG A 169 15.68 7.69 -16.86
CA ARG A 169 15.36 7.14 -18.18
C ARG A 169 16.58 7.09 -19.09
N GLU A 170 17.35 8.17 -19.15
CA GLU A 170 18.48 8.31 -20.08
C GLU A 170 19.70 7.49 -19.65
N GLU A 171 20.13 7.61 -18.39
CA GLU A 171 21.38 7.02 -17.90
C GLU A 171 21.23 5.57 -17.42
N TYR A 172 20.09 5.25 -16.80
CA TYR A 172 19.86 3.94 -16.17
C TYR A 172 18.82 3.09 -16.92
N HIS A 173 18.25 3.62 -18.00
CA HIS A 173 17.23 2.95 -18.82
C HIS A 173 16.02 2.47 -18.02
N ILE A 174 15.67 3.20 -16.94
CA ILE A 174 14.46 2.95 -16.17
C ILE A 174 13.31 3.62 -16.92
N PRO A 175 12.37 2.88 -17.53
CA PRO A 175 11.38 3.41 -18.46
C PRO A 175 10.36 4.33 -17.79
N ASP A 176 9.98 4.06 -16.54
CA ASP A 176 8.99 4.85 -15.81
C ASP A 176 9.30 4.93 -14.30
N PRO A 177 10.33 5.69 -13.90
CA PRO A 177 10.69 5.87 -12.50
C PRO A 177 9.66 6.75 -11.79
N THR A 178 9.03 6.23 -10.74
CA THR A 178 7.99 6.95 -9.98
C THR A 178 8.53 7.50 -8.66
N SER A 179 9.10 6.63 -7.82
CA SER A 179 9.56 6.97 -6.48
C SER A 179 10.66 6.03 -5.99
N ILE A 180 11.32 6.42 -4.90
CA ILE A 180 12.04 5.51 -4.03
C ILE A 180 11.08 5.14 -2.91
N SER A 181 10.91 3.84 -2.69
CA SER A 181 10.09 3.32 -1.60
C SER A 181 10.93 2.49 -0.62
N ARG A 182 10.46 2.43 0.63
CA ARG A 182 10.98 1.51 1.65
C ARG A 182 9.90 0.51 2.01
N GLU A 183 10.32 -0.73 2.19
CA GLU A 183 9.43 -1.78 2.69
C GLU A 183 9.62 -1.99 4.19
N SER A 184 8.51 -2.24 4.88
CA SER A 184 8.50 -2.61 6.30
C SER A 184 7.27 -3.43 6.65
N SER A 185 7.43 -4.40 7.54
CA SER A 185 6.31 -5.14 8.13
C SER A 185 5.70 -4.46 9.36
N ILE A 186 6.23 -3.30 9.76
CA ILE A 186 5.86 -2.65 11.03
C ILE A 186 4.87 -1.52 10.77
N TYR A 187 3.78 -1.50 11.53
CA TYR A 187 2.82 -0.40 11.58
C TYR A 187 2.58 0.06 13.02
N ASP A 188 2.29 1.33 13.23
CA ASP A 188 1.96 1.91 14.53
C ASP A 188 0.50 2.36 14.53
N LEU A 189 -0.37 1.65 15.24
CA LEU A 189 -1.81 1.94 15.32
C LEU A 189 -2.09 3.30 15.95
N LYS A 190 -1.25 3.76 16.89
CA LYS A 190 -1.42 5.07 17.52
C LYS A 190 -1.14 6.18 16.51
N TYR A 191 -0.16 5.97 15.63
CA TYR A 191 0.24 6.94 14.62
C TYR A 191 -0.42 6.71 13.27
N SER A 192 -1.22 5.65 13.11
CA SER A 192 -1.73 5.19 11.81
C SER A 192 -0.65 5.30 10.72
N ALA A 193 0.49 4.64 10.95
CA ALA A 193 1.70 4.85 10.16
C ALA A 193 2.45 3.55 9.92
N VAL A 194 3.01 3.39 8.71
CA VAL A 194 4.07 2.42 8.50
C VAL A 194 5.37 2.96 9.10
N VAL A 195 6.12 2.09 9.75
CA VAL A 195 7.34 2.42 10.46
C VAL A 195 8.51 1.68 9.84
N CYS A 196 9.48 2.39 9.32
CA CYS A 196 10.69 1.81 8.73
C CYS A 196 11.89 2.05 9.69
N PRO A 197 12.38 1.02 10.41
CA PRO A 197 13.54 1.17 11.30
C PRO A 197 14.80 1.62 10.56
N PRO A 198 15.78 2.27 11.23
CA PRO A 198 17.05 2.67 10.59
C PRO A 198 17.80 1.48 9.99
N PHE A 199 18.40 1.64 8.81
CA PHE A 199 19.08 0.56 8.10
C PHE A 199 20.31 0.03 8.82
N ASP A 200 21.01 0.91 9.55
CA ASP A 200 22.22 0.58 10.31
C ASP A 200 21.94 -0.07 11.68
N GLY A 201 20.66 -0.30 12.01
CA GLY A 201 20.23 -0.83 13.31
C GLY A 201 20.35 0.16 14.47
N SER A 202 20.65 1.43 14.18
CA SER A 202 20.63 2.51 15.17
C SER A 202 19.19 2.85 15.58
N THR A 203 19.05 3.96 16.30
CA THR A 203 17.74 4.53 16.67
C THR A 203 17.56 5.92 16.08
N ARG A 204 18.38 6.31 15.09
CA ARG A 204 18.35 7.66 14.55
C ARG A 204 17.06 7.89 13.76
N ALA A 205 16.31 8.93 14.10
CA ALA A 205 15.10 9.27 13.36
C ALA A 205 15.40 10.22 12.19
N PHE A 206 14.70 10.02 11.07
CA PHE A 206 14.60 11.02 10.02
C PHE A 206 13.85 12.25 10.54
N ASN A 207 14.42 13.42 10.31
CA ASN A 207 13.82 14.70 10.63
C ASN A 207 13.91 15.62 9.40
N PRO A 208 12.78 16.02 8.79
CA PRO A 208 12.79 16.86 7.59
C PRO A 208 13.41 18.25 7.81
N LEU A 209 13.56 18.70 9.06
CA LEU A 209 14.22 19.96 9.43
C LEU A 209 15.73 19.81 9.68
N ASP A 210 16.25 18.58 9.73
CA ASP A 210 17.66 18.28 9.92
C ASP A 210 18.27 17.70 8.62
N LEU A 211 19.04 18.55 7.92
CA LEU A 211 19.73 18.22 6.67
C LEU A 211 20.76 17.10 6.80
N THR A 212 21.12 16.69 8.03
CA THR A 212 22.04 15.57 8.25
C THR A 212 21.33 14.22 8.22
N THR A 213 20.00 14.20 8.30
CA THR A 213 19.20 12.98 8.29
C THR A 213 18.66 12.68 6.88
N ARG A 214 18.42 11.39 6.59
CA ARG A 214 17.97 10.89 5.29
C ARG A 214 16.92 9.80 5.48
N ALA A 215 15.73 9.95 4.89
CA ALA A 215 14.65 8.96 4.99
C ALA A 215 15.01 7.55 4.45
N VAL A 216 15.99 7.49 3.53
CA VAL A 216 16.54 6.25 2.99
C VAL A 216 17.31 5.45 4.03
N GLU A 217 18.03 6.13 4.93
CA GLU A 217 19.01 5.52 5.85
C GLU A 217 18.49 5.48 7.29
N ASP A 218 17.96 6.61 7.76
CA ASP A 218 17.48 6.79 9.13
C ASP A 218 16.05 6.24 9.30
N GLY A 219 15.58 6.17 10.54
CA GLY A 219 14.26 5.67 10.89
C GLY A 219 13.16 6.59 10.36
N TYR A 220 12.25 6.05 9.57
CA TYR A 220 11.19 6.80 8.90
C TYR A 220 9.81 6.34 9.37
N ILE A 221 8.89 7.30 9.55
CA ILE A 221 7.48 7.05 9.85
C ILE A 221 6.67 7.68 8.72
N SER A 222 5.77 6.91 8.12
CA SER A 222 4.99 7.38 6.97
C SER A 222 4.08 8.56 7.32
N GLU A 223 3.76 9.36 6.31
CA GLU A 223 2.78 10.43 6.40
C GLU A 223 1.39 9.93 6.82
N VAL A 224 0.60 10.82 7.40
CA VAL A 224 -0.78 10.53 7.83
C VAL A 224 -1.69 10.47 6.60
N GLN A 225 -2.44 9.39 6.45
CA GLN A 225 -3.48 9.30 5.42
C GLN A 225 -4.70 10.15 5.82
N PRO A 226 -5.35 10.89 4.89
CA PRO A 226 -6.50 11.73 5.20
C PRO A 226 -7.66 10.97 5.86
N ILE A 227 -7.86 9.71 5.46
CA ILE A 227 -8.89 8.84 6.04
C ILE A 227 -8.54 8.51 7.49
N ASP A 228 -7.27 8.23 7.79
CA ASP A 228 -6.85 7.90 9.15
C ASP A 228 -6.91 9.13 10.07
N ASP A 229 -6.64 10.32 9.54
CA ASP A 229 -6.84 11.56 10.30
C ASP A 229 -8.32 11.80 10.63
N LYS A 230 -9.20 11.59 9.65
CA LYS A 230 -10.65 11.77 9.82
C LYS A 230 -11.24 10.86 10.90
N TYR A 231 -10.80 9.60 10.97
CA TYR A 231 -11.40 8.61 11.88
C TYR A 231 -10.65 8.45 13.21
N PHE A 232 -9.33 8.66 13.23
CA PHE A 232 -8.50 8.42 14.41
C PHE A 232 -7.81 9.68 14.95
N ASN A 233 -8.02 10.84 14.32
CA ASN A 233 -7.44 12.13 14.72
C ASN A 233 -5.91 12.08 14.81
N THR A 234 -5.32 11.34 13.87
CA THR A 234 -3.92 10.91 13.88
C THR A 234 -2.95 12.10 13.95
N THR A 235 -3.19 13.17 13.21
CA THR A 235 -2.33 14.38 13.21
C THR A 235 -2.23 14.98 14.62
N LYS A 236 -3.37 15.08 15.32
CA LYS A 236 -3.40 15.58 16.69
C LYS A 236 -2.66 14.64 17.63
N VAL A 237 -2.91 13.33 17.52
CA VAL A 237 -2.25 12.31 18.36
C VAL A 237 -0.73 12.35 18.20
N ARG A 238 -0.22 12.46 16.97
CA ARG A 238 1.22 12.58 16.68
C ARG A 238 1.80 13.87 17.24
N SER A 239 1.10 15.00 17.04
CA SER A 239 1.53 16.31 17.55
C SER A 239 1.62 16.35 19.08
N GLU A 240 0.66 15.74 19.79
CA GLU A 240 0.65 15.69 21.26
C GLU A 240 1.71 14.73 21.82
N ASP A 241 2.03 13.63 21.11
CA ASP A 241 3.09 12.70 21.50
C ASP A 241 4.48 13.29 21.24
N GLY A 242 4.66 13.98 20.11
CA GLY A 242 5.85 14.75 19.77
C GLY A 242 7.12 13.92 19.52
N GLU A 243 6.99 12.63 19.21
CA GLU A 243 8.15 11.73 19.07
C GLU A 243 8.47 11.30 17.64
N GLU A 244 7.62 11.64 16.66
CA GLU A 244 7.69 11.16 15.27
C GLU A 244 9.06 11.36 14.59
N HIS A 245 9.76 12.46 14.90
CA HIS A 245 11.07 12.79 14.35
C HIS A 245 12.19 12.72 15.40
N THR A 246 12.04 11.82 16.37
CA THR A 246 12.99 11.72 17.49
C THR A 246 13.50 10.30 17.68
N ASP A 247 14.78 10.18 18.07
CA ASP A 247 15.38 8.89 18.39
C ASP A 247 14.67 8.15 19.53
N LYS A 248 13.92 8.89 20.36
CA LYS A 248 13.13 8.31 21.46
C LYS A 248 12.07 7.34 20.95
N TYR A 249 11.45 7.64 19.81
CA TYR A 249 10.48 6.75 19.18
C TYR A 249 11.13 5.42 18.80
N PHE A 250 12.23 5.46 18.06
CA PHE A 250 12.91 4.25 17.59
C PHE A 250 13.59 3.47 18.70
N LYS A 251 14.03 4.12 19.79
CA LYS A 251 14.43 3.44 21.03
C LYS A 251 13.29 2.62 21.64
N ARG A 252 12.08 3.17 21.69
CA ARG A 252 10.91 2.43 22.19
C ARG A 252 10.56 1.27 21.25
N LEU A 253 10.50 1.53 19.94
CA LEU A 253 10.22 0.48 18.95
C LEU A 253 11.22 -0.68 19.10
N GLN A 254 12.53 -0.38 19.10
CA GLN A 254 13.58 -1.37 19.24
C GLN A 254 13.42 -2.19 20.52
N LYS A 255 13.07 -1.54 21.64
CA LYS A 255 12.79 -2.23 22.91
C LYS A 255 11.60 -3.19 22.77
N THR A 256 10.47 -2.75 22.22
CA THR A 256 9.31 -3.63 21.98
C THR A 256 9.69 -4.83 21.11
N MET A 257 10.41 -4.61 20.01
CA MET A 257 10.85 -5.71 19.12
C MET A 257 11.77 -6.70 19.84
N GLN A 258 12.63 -6.22 20.74
CA GLN A 258 13.52 -7.07 21.54
C GLN A 258 12.76 -7.86 22.61
N ASP A 259 11.82 -7.22 23.31
CA ASP A 259 11.03 -7.87 24.37
C ASP A 259 10.14 -8.99 23.79
N HIS A 260 9.63 -8.81 22.58
CA HIS A 260 8.71 -9.74 21.89
C HIS A 260 9.39 -10.58 20.80
N ASN A 261 10.73 -10.62 20.76
CA ASN A 261 11.47 -11.22 19.64
C ASN A 261 11.06 -12.67 19.34
N GLN A 262 10.83 -13.49 20.38
CA GLN A 262 10.42 -14.88 20.19
C GLN A 262 8.98 -14.98 19.66
N GLU A 263 8.06 -14.19 20.22
CA GLU A 263 6.64 -14.17 19.78
C GLU A 263 6.51 -13.70 18.33
N ILE A 264 7.29 -12.69 17.94
CA ILE A 264 7.38 -12.21 16.56
C ILE A 264 7.93 -13.30 15.64
N HIS A 265 8.99 -13.99 16.06
CA HIS A 265 9.58 -15.07 15.28
C HIS A 265 8.59 -16.23 15.08
N ASP A 266 7.90 -16.65 16.14
CA ASP A 266 6.92 -17.72 16.07
C ASP A 266 5.77 -17.33 15.14
N PHE A 267 5.19 -16.13 15.31
CA PHE A 267 4.13 -15.61 14.46
C PHE A 267 4.50 -15.61 12.98
N LEU A 268 5.69 -15.11 12.62
CA LEU A 268 6.12 -15.02 11.22
C LEU A 268 6.38 -16.38 10.56
N ASN A 269 6.64 -17.42 11.35
CA ASN A 269 6.91 -18.78 10.86
C ASN A 269 5.72 -19.75 11.02
N GLU A 270 4.60 -19.32 11.59
CA GLU A 270 3.36 -20.10 11.58
C GLU A 270 2.82 -20.24 10.16
N GLU A 271 2.75 -21.49 9.68
CA GLU A 271 2.10 -21.91 8.42
C GLU A 271 0.57 -21.85 8.49
#